data_AF-A0A061JLV1-F1
#
_entry.id   AF-A0A061JLV1-F1
#
_cell.length_a   1.000
_cell.length_b   1.000
_cell.length_c   1.000
_cell.angle_alpha   90.00
_cell.angle_beta   90.00
_cell.angle_gamma   90.00
#
_symmetry.space_group_name_H-M   'P 1'
#
loop_
_entity.id
_entity.type
_entity.pdbx_description
1 polymer ?
#
loop_
_entity_poly.entity_id
_entity_poly.type
_entity_poly.pdbx_seq_one_letter_code
_entity_poly.pdbx_strand_id
1 'polypeptide(L)'
;MAEAGVEPSVGSKGDSYDNALAETINGLYKAELIYRQSWKSREAVEMASLKWVHWYNHQRLLSSIGYILPAEAEANFYQQQAGQAMAA
;
A
#
# COMPACT_ATOMS: atom_id res chain seq x y z
N MET A 1 -6.92 18.33 -6.34
CA MET A 1 -6.51 18.01 -4.95
C MET A 1 -7.45 18.66 -3.96
N ALA A 2 -7.63 19.98 -3.96
CA ALA A 2 -8.58 20.68 -3.08
C ALA A 2 -10.04 20.23 -3.25
N GLU A 3 -10.51 19.95 -4.48
CA GLU A 3 -11.89 19.49 -4.71
C GLU A 3 -12.20 18.08 -4.16
N ALA A 4 -11.17 17.28 -3.86
CA ALA A 4 -11.33 15.95 -3.25
C ALA A 4 -11.10 15.96 -1.73
N GLY A 5 -10.82 17.12 -1.13
CA GLY A 5 -10.44 17.24 0.29
C GLY A 5 -9.12 16.54 0.64
N VAL A 6 -8.26 16.29 -0.36
CA VAL A 6 -6.98 15.60 -0.17
C VAL A 6 -5.88 16.64 0.03
N GLU A 7 -5.39 16.74 1.27
CA GLU A 7 -4.23 17.55 1.61
C GLU A 7 -2.94 16.85 1.13
N PRO A 8 -2.06 17.53 0.37
CA PRO A 8 -0.80 16.95 -0.03
C PRO A 8 0.09 16.75 1.19
N SER A 9 0.47 15.49 1.45
CA SER A 9 1.48 15.16 2.45
C SER A 9 2.86 15.52 1.90
N VAL A 10 3.18 16.80 1.97
CA VAL A 10 4.54 17.31 1.82
C VAL A 10 5.10 17.43 3.22
N GLY A 11 5.77 16.37 3.70
CA GLY A 11 6.43 16.39 4.99
C GLY A 11 7.28 17.66 5.17
N SER A 12 7.49 18.07 6.42
CA SER A 12 8.38 19.20 6.70
C SER A 12 9.79 18.93 6.15
N LYS A 13 10.54 19.96 5.71
CA LYS A 13 11.89 19.77 5.16
C LYS A 13 12.76 18.95 6.13
N GLY A 14 13.16 17.75 5.71
CA GLY A 14 14.01 16.85 6.50
C GLY A 14 13.26 15.75 7.26
N ASP A 15 11.93 15.71 7.19
CA ASP A 15 11.10 14.62 7.72
C ASP A 15 10.54 13.78 6.57
N SER A 16 11.16 12.63 6.32
CA SER A 16 10.74 11.69 5.27
C SER A 16 9.78 10.62 5.77
N TYR A 17 9.34 10.65 7.04
CA TYR A 17 8.49 9.60 7.62
C TYR A 17 7.19 9.42 6.84
N ASP A 18 6.60 10.53 6.40
CA ASP A 18 5.37 10.55 5.60
C ASP A 18 5.48 9.74 4.30
N ASN A 19 6.68 9.70 3.70
CA ASN A 19 6.93 9.00 2.43
C ASN A 19 7.60 7.63 2.62
N ALA A 20 8.23 7.37 3.76
CA ALA A 20 9.05 6.19 3.99
C ALA A 20 8.29 4.87 3.79
N LEU A 21 7.02 4.81 4.20
CA LEU A 21 6.18 3.64 3.97
C LEU A 21 5.91 3.42 2.47
N ALA A 22 5.54 4.48 1.75
CA ALA A 22 5.30 4.43 0.31
C ALA A 22 6.58 4.01 -0.45
N GLU A 23 7.74 4.53 -0.05
CA GLU A 23 9.03 4.16 -0.63
C GLU A 23 9.37 2.69 -0.38
N THR A 24 9.08 2.18 0.81
CA THR A 24 9.29 0.76 1.15
C THR A 24 8.47 -0.14 0.23
N ILE A 25 7.17 0.16 0.04
CA ILE A 25 6.30 -0.62 -0.85
C ILE A 25 6.77 -0.52 -2.30
N ASN A 26 7.13 0.67 -2.77
CA ASN A 26 7.64 0.87 -4.13
C ASN A 26 8.96 0.13 -4.36
N GLY A 27 9.85 0.08 -3.35
CA GLY A 27 11.08 -0.70 -3.39
C GLY A 27 10.81 -2.19 -3.51
N LEU A 28 9.90 -2.73 -2.68
CA LEU A 28 9.47 -4.13 -2.74
C LEU A 28 8.87 -4.47 -4.10
N TYR A 29 7.94 -3.66 -4.60
CA TYR A 29 7.32 -3.85 -5.91
C TYR A 29 8.36 -3.93 -7.03
N LYS A 30 9.32 -3.00 -7.04
CA LYS A 30 10.39 -2.98 -8.05
C LYS A 30 11.28 -4.22 -7.95
N ALA A 31 11.69 -4.58 -6.75
CA ALA A 31 12.59 -5.73 -6.52
C ALA A 31 11.90 -7.09 -6.78
N GLU A 32 10.64 -7.24 -6.38
CA GLU A 32 9.90 -8.49 -6.45
C GLU A 32 9.20 -8.69 -7.80
N LEU A 33 8.89 -7.64 -8.54
CA LEU A 33 8.21 -7.76 -9.83
C LEU A 33 9.06 -7.23 -10.99
N ILE A 34 9.39 -5.94 -10.95
CA ILE A 34 9.94 -5.24 -12.13
C ILE A 34 11.33 -5.75 -12.50
N TYR A 35 12.22 -5.92 -11.52
CA TYR A 35 13.63 -6.29 -11.78
C TYR A 35 13.87 -7.79 -11.92
N ARG A 36 12.87 -8.64 -11.67
CA ARG A 36 13.04 -10.10 -11.75
C ARG A 36 13.04 -10.63 -13.19
N GLN A 37 12.53 -9.86 -14.14
CA GLN A 37 12.45 -10.27 -15.54
C GLN A 37 12.42 -9.07 -16.48
N SER A 38 12.74 -9.33 -17.76
CA SER A 38 12.53 -8.37 -18.84
C SER A 38 11.08 -8.41 -19.32
N TRP A 39 10.54 -7.25 -19.69
CA TRP A 39 9.15 -7.11 -20.11
C TRP A 39 9.06 -6.86 -21.60
N LYS A 40 8.11 -7.53 -22.26
CA LYS A 40 7.91 -7.42 -23.71
C LYS A 40 7.06 -6.22 -24.12
N SER A 41 6.19 -5.75 -23.23
CA SER A 41 5.30 -4.62 -23.48
C SER A 41 4.81 -3.99 -22.17
N ARG A 42 4.19 -2.82 -22.26
CA ARG A 42 3.62 -2.12 -21.10
C ARG A 42 2.43 -2.89 -20.52
N GLU A 43 1.60 -3.47 -21.37
CA GLU A 43 0.40 -4.23 -21.00
C GLU A 43 0.77 -5.49 -20.19
N ALA A 44 1.91 -6.11 -20.52
CA ALA A 44 2.44 -7.23 -19.74
C ALA A 44 2.83 -6.80 -18.32
N VAL A 45 3.43 -5.60 -18.18
CA VAL A 45 3.73 -5.02 -16.86
C VAL A 45 2.43 -4.75 -16.12
N GLU A 46 1.48 -4.03 -16.73
CA GLU A 46 0.20 -3.68 -16.11
C GLU A 46 -0.54 -4.90 -15.56
N MET A 47 -0.67 -5.98 -16.36
CA MET A 47 -1.30 -7.21 -15.92
C MET A 47 -0.56 -7.87 -14.75
N ALA A 48 0.77 -7.85 -14.77
CA ALA A 48 1.56 -8.42 -13.69
C ALA A 48 1.52 -7.55 -12.42
N SER A 49 1.44 -6.22 -12.57
CA SER A 49 1.22 -5.28 -11.47
C SER A 49 -0.11 -5.56 -10.77
N LEU A 50 -1.19 -5.76 -11.53
CA LEU A 50 -2.49 -6.12 -10.97
C LEU A 50 -2.43 -7.42 -10.17
N LYS A 51 -1.75 -8.44 -10.71
CA LYS A 51 -1.54 -9.71 -9.99
C LYS A 51 -0.71 -9.53 -8.73
N TRP A 52 0.36 -8.75 -8.79
CA TRP A 52 1.22 -8.48 -7.64
C TRP A 52 0.49 -7.72 -6.54
N VAL A 53 -0.29 -6.68 -6.89
CA VAL A 53 -1.12 -5.91 -5.94
C VAL A 53 -2.17 -6.79 -5.29
N HIS A 54 -2.85 -7.63 -6.08
CA HIS A 54 -3.83 -8.57 -5.53
C HIS A 54 -3.18 -9.56 -4.55
N TRP A 55 -2.05 -10.17 -4.94
CA TRP A 55 -1.29 -11.06 -4.07
C TRP A 55 -0.82 -10.35 -2.80
N TYR A 56 -0.26 -9.16 -2.93
CA TYR A 56 0.24 -8.38 -1.80
C TYR A 56 -0.87 -8.12 -0.78
N ASN A 57 -2.05 -7.68 -1.23
CA ASN A 57 -3.12 -7.30 -0.32
C ASN A 57 -3.95 -8.47 0.23
N HIS A 58 -4.12 -9.54 -0.55
CA HIS A 58 -5.07 -10.61 -0.22
C HIS A 58 -4.42 -11.98 0.04
N GLN A 59 -3.10 -12.11 -0.10
CA GLN A 59 -2.41 -13.38 0.09
C GLN A 59 -1.09 -13.27 0.87
N ARG A 60 -0.42 -12.12 0.87
CA ARG A 60 0.83 -11.91 1.61
C ARG A 60 0.54 -11.64 3.08
N LEU A 61 1.11 -12.46 3.96
CA LEU A 61 1.15 -12.16 5.40
C LEU A 61 2.29 -11.17 5.69
N LEU A 62 2.00 -10.12 6.46
CA LEU A 62 2.99 -9.13 6.87
C LEU A 62 3.24 -9.19 8.38
N SER A 63 4.49 -9.43 8.77
CA SER A 63 4.88 -9.48 10.18
C SER A 63 4.67 -8.15 10.92
N SER A 64 4.84 -7.02 10.23
CA SER A 64 4.67 -5.67 10.78
C SER A 64 3.24 -5.37 11.26
N ILE A 65 2.25 -6.11 10.75
CA ILE A 65 0.83 -5.96 11.12
C ILE A 65 0.30 -7.20 11.87
N GLY A 66 1.19 -8.04 12.40
CA GLY A 66 0.80 -9.20 13.20
C GLY A 66 0.53 -10.48 12.39
N TYR A 67 1.17 -10.64 11.23
CA TYR A 67 1.01 -11.80 10.35
C TYR A 67 -0.42 -12.02 9.84
N ILE A 68 -1.08 -10.93 9.46
CA ILE A 68 -2.39 -10.95 8.77
C ILE A 68 -2.25 -10.34 7.37
N LEU A 69 -3.30 -10.46 6.56
CA LEU A 69 -3.34 -9.87 5.23
C LEU A 69 -3.49 -8.34 5.33
N PRO A 70 -2.85 -7.54 4.45
CA PRO A 70 -3.05 -6.09 4.44
C PRO A 70 -4.52 -5.68 4.32
N ALA A 71 -5.30 -6.36 3.47
CA ALA A 71 -6.72 -6.10 3.33
C ALA A 71 -7.52 -6.42 4.61
N GLU A 72 -7.12 -7.43 5.37
CA GLU A 72 -7.73 -7.73 6.67
C GLU A 72 -7.37 -6.67 7.71
N ALA A 73 -6.12 -6.21 7.75
CA ALA A 73 -5.72 -5.14 8.65
C ALA A 73 -6.47 -3.84 8.37
N GLU A 74 -6.65 -3.48 7.10
CA GLU A 74 -7.46 -2.32 6.69
C GLU A 74 -8.93 -2.48 7.11
N ALA A 75 -9.53 -3.65 6.87
CA ALA A 75 -10.90 -3.93 7.28
C ALA A 75 -11.08 -3.83 8.82
N ASN A 76 -10.15 -4.39 9.59
CA ASN A 76 -10.15 -4.31 11.04
C ASN A 76 -10.03 -2.85 11.53
N PHE A 77 -9.17 -2.05 10.89
CA PHE A 77 -9.01 -0.63 11.21
C PHE A 77 -10.32 0.13 11.03
N TYR A 78 -11.00 -0.02 9.89
CA TYR A 78 -12.25 0.68 9.63
C TYR A 78 -13.39 0.22 10.55
N GLN A 79 -13.46 -1.07 10.88
CA GLN A 79 -14.43 -1.58 11.86
C GLN A 79 -14.22 -0.96 13.24
N GLN A 80 -12.98 -0.86 13.70
CA GLN A 80 -12.64 -0.22 14.98
C GLN A 80 -12.99 1.27 14.98
N GLN A 81 -12.64 1.98 13.90
CA GLN A 81 -12.90 3.42 13.79
C GLN A 81 -14.40 3.72 13.77
N ALA A 82 -15.20 2.91 13.06
CA ALA A 82 -16.66 3.01 13.06
C ALA A 82 -17.24 2.73 14.47
N GLY A 83 -16.74 1.72 15.16
CA GLY A 83 -17.15 1.41 16.53
C GLY A 83 -16.84 2.54 17.53
N GLN A 84 -15.68 3.19 17.39
CA GLN A 84 -15.31 4.35 18.21
C GLN A 84 -16.19 5.57 17.92
N ALA A 85 -16.50 5.83 16.65
CA ALA A 85 -17.38 6.91 16.26
C ALA A 85 -18.84 6.72 16.73
N MET A 86 -19.30 5.47 16.85
CA MET A 86 -20.62 5.15 17.40
C MET A 86 -20.70 5.22 18.93
N ALA A 87 -19.56 5.11 19.62
CA ALA A 87 -19.47 5.12 21.08
C ALA A 87 -19.19 6.53 21.66
N ALA A 88 -18.89 7.50 20.79
CA ALA A 88 -18.67 8.92 21.13
C ALA A 88 -19.95 9.74 20.96
#